data_AF-A0A453RZ77-F1
#
_entry.id   AF-A0A453RZ77-F1
#
_cell.length_a   1.000
_cell.length_b   1.000
_cell.length_c   1.000
_cell.angle_alpha   90.00
_cell.angle_beta   90.00
_cell.angle_gamma   90.00
#
_symmetry.space_group_name_H-M   'P 1'
#
loop_
_entity.id
_entity.type
_entity.pdbx_description
1 polymer ?
#
loop_
_entity_poly.entity_id
_entity_poly.type
_entity_poly.pdbx_seq_one_letter_code
_entity_poly.pdbx_strand_id
1 'polypeptide(L)'
;MAAKIYIVYYSTYGHVAKLADEIQKGVSSVQGVDVKLWQVPETLSDEALAKMGAPPKRDDVPVISPAELADADGLIFGFPTRFGMMPTQFKAFMDGTSELWCPQRLAGKPAALFFSSGCQGGGQETTA
;
A
#
# COMPACT_ATOMS: atom_id res chain seq x y z
N MET A 1 17.23 -5.97 -17.74
CA MET A 1 15.88 -5.43 -17.48
C MET A 1 15.94 -4.63 -16.19
N ALA A 2 15.22 -3.51 -16.10
CA ALA A 2 15.09 -2.81 -14.82
C ALA A 2 14.15 -3.61 -13.91
N ALA A 3 14.48 -3.74 -12.63
CA ALA A 3 13.61 -4.37 -11.65
C ALA A 3 12.41 -3.45 -11.37
N LYS A 4 11.19 -3.99 -11.44
CA LYS A 4 9.97 -3.22 -11.24
C LYS A 4 9.49 -3.33 -9.80
N ILE A 5 9.47 -2.22 -9.08
CA ILE A 5 9.03 -2.16 -7.68
C ILE A 5 7.69 -1.43 -7.60
N TYR A 6 6.69 -2.08 -7.02
CA TYR A 6 5.40 -1.43 -6.75
C TYR A 6 5.32 -1.03 -5.28
N ILE A 7 5.04 0.25 -5.04
CA ILE A 7 4.68 0.77 -3.71
C ILE A 7 3.16 0.89 -3.69
N VAL A 8 2.52 -0.05 -3.01
CA VAL A 8 1.06 -0.18 -2.91
C VAL A 8 0.62 0.27 -1.53
N TYR A 9 -0.13 1.38 -1.44
CA TYR A 9 -0.48 1.95 -0.15
C TYR A 9 -1.97 2.28 0.00
N TYR A 10 -2.43 2.28 1.25
CA TYR A 10 -3.69 2.87 1.67
C TYR A 10 -3.41 4.05 2.61
N SER A 11 -4.05 5.19 2.36
CA SER A 11 -3.97 6.35 3.26
C SER A 11 -5.32 7.05 3.41
N THR A 12 -5.74 7.25 4.66
CA THR A 12 -6.95 8.04 4.97
C THR A 12 -6.62 9.53 5.09
N TYR A 13 -5.56 9.88 5.83
CA TYR A 13 -5.21 11.28 6.17
C TYR A 13 -3.88 11.75 5.58
N GLY A 14 -3.30 11.00 4.63
CA GLY A 14 -2.09 11.41 3.89
C GLY A 14 -0.75 11.07 4.54
N HIS A 15 -0.68 10.70 5.83
CA HIS A 15 0.60 10.34 6.48
C HIS A 15 1.34 9.21 5.74
N VAL A 16 0.62 8.13 5.42
CA VAL A 16 1.17 6.99 4.68
C VAL A 16 1.52 7.37 3.24
N ALA A 17 0.72 8.23 2.60
CA ALA A 17 1.04 8.71 1.25
C ALA A 17 2.37 9.48 1.24
N LYS A 18 2.60 10.34 2.24
CA LYS A 18 3.88 11.05 2.40
C LYS A 18 5.05 10.11 2.63
N LEU A 19 4.87 9.05 3.44
CA LEU A 19 5.90 8.02 3.60
C LEU A 19 6.16 7.29 2.29
N ALA A 20 5.11 6.98 1.52
CA ALA A 20 5.23 6.34 0.21
C ALA A 20 6.04 7.20 -0.78
N ASP A 21 5.87 8.53 -0.77
CA ASP A 21 6.66 9.46 -1.59
C ASP A 21 8.15 9.41 -1.22
N GLU A 22 8.50 9.41 0.07
CA GLU A 22 9.90 9.32 0.50
C GLU A 22 10.52 7.96 0.20
N ILE A 23 9.76 6.87 0.35
CA ILE A 23 10.18 5.53 -0.07
C ILE A 23 10.39 5.50 -1.58
N GLN A 24 9.48 6.09 -2.37
CA GLN A 24 9.62 6.16 -3.83
C GLN A 24 10.91 6.87 -4.23
N LYS A 25 11.26 8.00 -3.59
CA LYS A 25 12.54 8.69 -3.83
C LYS A 25 13.74 7.78 -3.53
N GLY A 26 13.69 7.04 -2.42
CA GLY A 26 14.74 6.08 -2.06
C GLY A 26 14.89 4.96 -3.08
N VAL A 27 13.79 4.33 -3.48
CA VAL A 27 13.80 3.26 -4.50
C VAL A 27 14.29 3.79 -5.85
N SER A 28 13.83 4.97 -6.27
CA SER A 28 14.22 5.62 -7.54
C SER A 28 15.72 5.98 -7.60
N SER A 29 16.39 6.07 -6.46
CA SER A 29 17.84 6.37 -6.41
C SER A 29 18.71 5.19 -6.83
N VAL A 30 18.16 3.98 -6.89
CA VAL A 30 18.88 2.76 -7.25
C VAL A 30 18.88 2.58 -8.75
N GLN A 31 20.08 2.45 -9.34
CA GLN A 31 20.22 2.22 -10.78
C GLN A 31 19.56 0.90 -11.21
N GLY A 32 18.85 0.93 -12.33
CA GLY A 32 18.18 -0.25 -12.87
C GLY A 32 16.91 -0.65 -12.12
N VAL A 33 16.29 0.26 -11.38
CA VAL A 33 14.99 0.07 -10.72
C VAL A 33 13.96 1.04 -11.31
N ASP A 34 12.79 0.51 -11.67
CA ASP A 34 11.61 1.30 -12.02
C ASP A 34 10.61 1.18 -10.87
N VAL A 35 10.04 2.31 -10.42
CA VAL A 35 9.13 2.34 -9.26
C VAL A 35 7.82 3.01 -9.60
N LYS A 36 6.72 2.35 -9.20
CA LYS A 36 5.37 2.86 -9.39
C LYS A 36 4.61 2.92 -8.08
N LEU A 37 3.99 4.07 -7.82
CA LEU A 37 3.04 4.24 -6.71
C LEU A 37 1.65 3.78 -7.12
N TRP A 38 0.96 3.18 -6.18
CA TRP A 38 -0.39 2.64 -6.35
C TRP A 38 -1.22 2.87 -5.10
N GLN A 39 -2.46 3.32 -5.29
CA GLN A 39 -3.46 3.41 -4.23
C GLN A 39 -4.28 2.13 -4.16
N VAL A 40 -4.52 1.65 -2.95
CA VAL A 40 -5.50 0.59 -2.68
C VAL A 40 -6.92 1.18 -2.79
N PRO A 41 -7.90 0.46 -3.39
CA PRO A 41 -9.28 0.90 -3.45
C PRO A 41 -9.86 1.29 -2.08
N GLU A 42 -10.65 2.35 -2.06
CA GLU A 42 -11.40 2.76 -0.87
C GLU A 42 -12.65 1.90 -0.71
N THR A 43 -13.02 1.59 0.53
CA THR A 43 -14.22 0.77 0.84
C THR A 43 -15.26 1.53 1.65
N LEU A 44 -14.89 2.69 2.22
CA LEU A 44 -15.84 3.58 2.86
C LEU A 44 -16.60 4.42 1.82
N SER A 45 -17.83 4.77 2.14
CA SER A 45 -18.61 5.72 1.33
C SER A 45 -18.07 7.14 1.45
N ASP A 46 -18.33 7.96 0.43
CA ASP A 46 -17.98 9.38 0.44
C ASP A 46 -18.58 10.12 1.64
N GLU A 47 -19.79 9.74 2.06
CA GLU A 47 -20.44 10.30 3.25
C GLU A 47 -19.66 9.99 4.54
N ALA A 48 -19.19 8.75 4.69
CA ALA A 48 -18.40 8.35 5.85
C ALA A 48 -17.04 9.08 5.87
N LEU A 49 -16.38 9.19 4.71
CA LEU A 49 -15.12 9.91 4.56
C LEU A 49 -15.28 11.40 4.88
N ALA A 50 -16.37 12.03 4.41
CA ALA A 50 -16.68 13.42 4.72
C ALA A 50 -16.91 13.63 6.23
N LYS A 51 -17.66 12.75 6.89
CA LYS A 51 -17.87 12.79 8.35
C LYS A 51 -16.57 12.62 9.15
N MET A 52 -15.61 11.86 8.62
CA MET A 52 -14.29 11.67 9.22
C MET A 52 -13.35 12.86 8.98
N GLY A 53 -13.71 13.81 8.11
CA GLY A 53 -12.82 14.88 7.68
C GLY A 53 -11.62 14.35 6.88
N ALA A 54 -11.78 13.22 6.18
CA ALA A 54 -10.74 12.66 5.34
C ALA A 54 -10.52 13.57 4.11
N PRO A 55 -9.27 13.95 3.79
CA PRO A 55 -8.98 14.66 2.55
C PRO A 55 -9.32 13.80 1.31
N PRO A 56 -9.53 14.43 0.14
CA PRO A 56 -9.69 13.68 -1.10
C PRO A 56 -8.46 12.83 -1.40
N LYS A 57 -8.68 11.73 -2.12
CA LYS A 57 -7.59 10.87 -2.61
C LYS A 57 -6.75 11.63 -3.66
N ARG A 58 -5.55 11.12 -3.90
CA ARG A 58 -4.62 11.68 -4.88
C ARG A 58 -5.07 11.30 -6.30
N ASP A 59 -5.21 12.26 -7.18
CA ASP A 59 -5.56 12.01 -8.59
C ASP A 59 -4.34 11.60 -9.43
N ASP A 60 -3.13 11.92 -8.96
CA ASP A 60 -1.86 11.62 -9.65
C ASP A 60 -1.40 10.17 -9.48
N VAL A 61 -1.97 9.43 -8.52
CA VAL A 61 -1.59 8.04 -8.24
C VAL A 61 -2.74 7.10 -8.62
N PRO A 62 -2.55 6.16 -9.55
CA PRO A 62 -3.62 5.25 -9.97
C PRO A 62 -4.01 4.27 -8.85
N VAL A 63 -5.25 3.79 -8.91
CA VAL A 63 -5.75 2.72 -8.05
C VAL A 63 -5.37 1.37 -8.66
N ILE A 64 -4.84 0.46 -7.85
CA ILE A 64 -4.40 -0.88 -8.30
C ILE A 64 -5.49 -1.94 -8.09
N SER A 65 -5.57 -2.88 -9.02
CA SER A 65 -6.32 -4.12 -8.89
C SER A 65 -5.43 -5.26 -8.35
N PRO A 66 -5.96 -6.25 -7.63
CA PRO A 66 -5.16 -7.35 -7.08
C PRO A 66 -4.29 -8.06 -8.13
N ALA A 67 -4.80 -8.25 -9.36
CA ALA A 67 -4.09 -8.96 -10.42
C ALA A 67 -2.78 -8.28 -10.85
N GLU A 68 -2.72 -6.94 -10.81
CA GLU A 68 -1.55 -6.16 -11.22
C GLU A 68 -0.34 -6.36 -10.30
N LEU A 69 -0.53 -6.90 -9.09
CA LEU A 69 0.59 -7.26 -8.20
C LEU A 69 1.58 -8.23 -8.85
N ALA A 70 1.12 -9.07 -9.78
CA ALA A 70 1.97 -10.06 -10.45
C ALA A 70 3.03 -9.42 -11.36
N ASP A 71 2.80 -8.19 -11.81
CA ASP A 71 3.68 -7.47 -12.74
C ASP A 71 4.92 -6.88 -12.06
N ALA A 72 4.92 -6.74 -10.74
CA ALA A 72 6.04 -6.23 -9.98
C ALA A 72 7.08 -7.33 -9.71
N ASP A 73 8.36 -7.01 -9.73
CA ASP A 73 9.42 -7.88 -9.25
C ASP A 73 9.56 -7.82 -7.72
N GLY A 74 9.21 -6.68 -7.11
CA GLY A 74 9.20 -6.49 -5.66
C GLY A 74 8.05 -5.59 -5.20
N LEU A 75 7.59 -5.81 -3.97
CA LEU A 75 6.38 -5.20 -3.41
C LEU A 75 6.70 -4.46 -2.12
N ILE A 76 6.20 -3.23 -1.99
CA ILE A 76 6.29 -2.46 -0.75
C ILE A 76 4.88 -2.03 -0.38
N PHE A 77 4.41 -2.49 0.77
CA PHE A 77 3.03 -2.30 1.22
C PHE A 77 2.95 -1.27 2.34
N GLY A 78 2.05 -0.31 2.20
CA GLY A 78 1.93 0.83 3.12
C GLY A 78 0.52 1.03 3.66
N PHE A 79 0.32 1.07 4.98
CA PHE A 79 -1.02 1.37 5.53
C PHE A 79 -0.98 1.90 6.97
N PRO A 80 -1.99 2.68 7.41
CA PRO A 80 -2.09 3.10 8.80
C PRO A 80 -2.49 1.92 9.67
N THR A 81 -2.07 1.93 10.93
CA THR A 81 -2.57 0.94 11.90
C THR A 81 -4.06 1.13 12.18
N ARG A 82 -4.76 0.01 12.37
CA ARG A 82 -6.09 -0.07 12.97
C ARG A 82 -6.05 -1.11 14.07
N PHE A 83 -5.88 -0.65 15.31
CA PHE A 83 -5.79 -1.50 16.51
C PHE A 83 -4.71 -2.60 16.41
N GLY A 84 -3.55 -2.26 15.85
CA GLY A 84 -2.46 -3.23 15.68
C GLY A 84 -2.67 -4.19 14.52
N MET A 85 -3.54 -3.86 13.56
CA MET A 85 -3.78 -4.63 12.34
C MET A 85 -3.81 -3.70 11.12
N MET A 86 -3.78 -4.29 9.92
CA MET A 86 -4.04 -3.59 8.68
C MET A 86 -5.50 -3.08 8.63
N PRO A 87 -5.77 -1.96 7.92
CA PRO A 87 -7.12 -1.44 7.78
C PRO A 87 -7.97 -2.33 6.87
N THR A 88 -9.29 -2.27 7.03
CA THR A 88 -10.24 -3.10 6.28
C THR A 88 -10.12 -2.93 4.76
N GLN A 89 -9.78 -1.73 4.29
CA GLN A 89 -9.50 -1.44 2.88
C GLN A 89 -8.35 -2.29 2.34
N PHE A 90 -7.25 -2.32 3.08
CA PHE A 90 -6.07 -3.09 2.71
C PHE A 90 -6.32 -4.59 2.83
N LYS A 91 -7.02 -5.01 3.90
CA LYS A 91 -7.41 -6.41 4.07
C LYS A 91 -8.31 -6.91 2.93
N ALA A 92 -9.31 -6.12 2.53
CA ALA A 92 -10.19 -6.45 1.41
C ALA A 92 -9.43 -6.58 0.09
N PHE A 93 -8.46 -5.70 -0.16
CA PHE A 93 -7.58 -5.81 -1.32
C PHE A 93 -6.75 -7.10 -1.30
N MET A 94 -6.15 -7.43 -0.15
CA MET A 94 -5.40 -8.68 0.00
C MET A 94 -6.30 -9.93 -0.14
N ASP A 95 -7.54 -9.89 0.34
CA ASP A 95 -8.50 -10.98 0.17
C ASP A 95 -8.89 -11.20 -1.30
N GLY A 96 -8.83 -10.13 -2.11
CA GLY A 96 -8.99 -10.18 -3.56
C GLY A 96 -7.83 -10.86 -4.32
N THR A 97 -6.77 -11.30 -3.66
CA THR A 97 -5.58 -11.89 -4.31
C THR A 97 -5.64 -13.41 -4.54
N SER A 98 -6.81 -14.03 -4.34
CA SER A 98 -6.97 -15.49 -4.43
C SER A 98 -6.54 -16.08 -5.78
N GLU A 99 -6.82 -15.38 -6.88
CA GLU A 99 -6.39 -15.77 -8.24
C GLU A 99 -4.87 -15.73 -8.44
N LEU A 100 -4.15 -14.95 -7.64
CA LEU A 100 -2.69 -14.92 -7.63
C LEU A 100 -2.10 -15.96 -6.68
N TRP A 101 -2.76 -16.21 -5.56
CA TRP A 101 -2.30 -17.09 -4.50
C TRP A 101 -2.29 -18.56 -4.94
N CYS A 102 -3.40 -19.07 -5.51
CA CYS A 102 -3.51 -20.46 -5.96
C CYS A 102 -2.38 -20.87 -6.94
N PRO A 103 -2.08 -20.10 -8.00
CA PRO A 103 -0.96 -20.37 -8.90
C PRO A 103 0.40 -19.85 -8.41
N GLN A 104 0.52 -19.39 -7.15
CA GLN A 104 1.76 -18.89 -6.53
C GLN A 104 2.43 -17.73 -7.31
N ARG A 105 1.64 -16.84 -7.92
CA ARG A 105 2.15 -15.78 -8.82
C ARG A 105 2.95 -14.70 -8.10
N LEU A 106 2.83 -14.62 -6.77
CA LEU A 106 3.61 -13.72 -5.93
C LEU A 106 4.79 -14.41 -5.24
N ALA A 107 4.96 -15.73 -5.41
CA ALA A 107 6.04 -16.47 -4.76
C ALA A 107 7.42 -16.00 -5.25
N GLY A 108 8.36 -15.87 -4.32
CA GLY A 108 9.73 -15.44 -4.59
C GLY A 108 9.92 -13.94 -4.79
N LYS A 109 8.84 -13.14 -4.85
CA LYS A 109 8.93 -11.68 -4.92
C LYS A 109 9.24 -11.12 -3.53
N PRO A 110 10.33 -10.35 -3.34
CA PRO A 110 10.60 -9.69 -2.06
C PRO A 110 9.48 -8.71 -1.71
N ALA A 111 9.14 -8.66 -0.42
CA ALA A 111 8.13 -7.76 0.13
C ALA A 111 8.68 -6.96 1.31
N ALA A 112 8.24 -5.72 1.44
CA ALA A 112 8.48 -4.87 2.61
C ALA A 112 7.19 -4.20 3.06
N LEU A 113 7.14 -3.78 4.32
CA LEU A 113 5.98 -3.15 4.94
C LEU A 113 6.38 -1.83 5.60
N PHE A 114 5.50 -0.84 5.53
CA PHE A 114 5.61 0.42 6.26
C PHE A 114 4.23 0.88 6.74
N PHE A 115 4.21 1.61 7.84
CA PHE A 115 2.96 1.95 8.50
C PHE A 115 3.06 3.26 9.27
N SER A 116 1.91 3.74 9.71
CA SER A 116 1.78 4.94 10.55
C SER A 116 0.82 4.66 11.70
N SER A 117 1.23 5.02 12.91
CA SER A 117 0.43 4.94 14.14
C SER A 117 0.24 6.32 14.77
N GLY A 118 -0.77 6.44 15.64
CA GLY A 118 -1.04 7.68 16.38
C GLY A 118 -0.21 7.84 17.66
N CYS A 119 0.49 6.79 18.12
CA CYS A 119 1.30 6.83 19.33
C CYS A 119 2.44 5.79 19.28
N GLN A 120 3.47 5.98 20.13
CA GLN A 120 4.71 5.19 20.09
C GLN A 120 4.47 3.69 20.30
N GLY A 121 3.62 3.31 21.26
CA GLY A 121 3.22 1.91 21.52
C GLY A 121 1.99 1.44 20.75
N GLY A 122 1.52 2.22 19.77
CA GLY A 122 0.22 2.02 19.11
C GLY A 122 0.21 0.97 18.01
N GLY A 123 0.87 -0.18 18.23
CA GLY A 123 0.94 -1.27 17.26
C GLY A 123 1.96 -1.07 16.14
N GLN A 124 3.06 -0.38 16.42
CA GLN A 124 4.18 -0.25 15.46
C GLN A 124 4.71 -1.63 15.04
N GLU A 125 4.75 -2.60 15.94
CA GLU A 125 5.25 -3.94 15.61
C GLU A 125 4.11 -4.89 15.21
N THR A 126 2.96 -4.84 15.89
CA THR A 126 1.87 -5.79 15.63
C THR A 126 1.14 -5.56 14.31
N THR A 127 1.19 -4.33 13.78
CA THR A 127 0.65 -3.99 12.45
C THR A 127 1.58 -4.46 11.32
N ALA A 128 2.87 -4.59 11.62
CA ALA A 128 3.95 -4.83 10.67
C ALA A 128 3.96 -6.27 10.12
#